data_AF-A0A845FZI5-F1
#
_entry.id   AF-A0A845FZI5-F1
#
_cell.length_a   1.000
_cell.length_b   1.000
_cell.length_c   1.000
_cell.angle_alpha   90.00
_cell.angle_beta   90.00
_cell.angle_gamma   90.00
#
_symmetry.space_group_name_H-M   'P 1'
#
loop_
_entity.id
_entity.type
_entity.pdbx_description
1 polymer ?
#
loop_
_entity_poly.entity_id
_entity_poly.type
_entity_poly.pdbx_seq_one_letter_code
_entity_poly.pdbx_strand_id
1 'polypeptide(L)'
;PAAGAEADPALLAPGNDIPTTAPGGRWSFVSGSSYAAAHVSGMLALMAQLQPKATPGQLRRLLQPGDALNAVNIDACATISRLLHHCSCSCTANLTQRGVGP
;
A
#
# COMPACT_ATOMS: atom_id res chain seq x y z
N PRO A 1 -16.66 -4.57 26.78
CA PRO A 1 -16.16 -5.87 26.29
C PRO A 1 -15.38 -5.63 24.99
N ALA A 2 -14.05 -5.58 25.06
CA ALA A 2 -13.19 -5.40 23.90
C ALA A 2 -13.23 -6.67 23.07
N ALA A 3 -13.99 -6.63 21.97
CA ALA A 3 -14.09 -7.72 21.02
C ALA A 3 -12.69 -8.08 20.52
N GLY A 4 -12.31 -9.34 20.67
CA GLY A 4 -11.12 -9.88 20.03
C GLY A 4 -11.21 -9.64 18.54
N ALA A 5 -10.32 -8.79 18.03
CA ALA A 5 -9.92 -8.88 16.65
C ALA A 5 -9.06 -10.13 16.55
N GLU A 6 -9.50 -11.14 15.80
CA GLU A 6 -8.55 -11.88 14.98
C GLU A 6 -7.67 -10.82 14.33
N ALA A 7 -6.42 -10.71 14.77
CA ALA A 7 -5.58 -9.59 14.41
C ALA A 7 -5.37 -9.63 12.89
N ASP A 8 -6.00 -8.70 12.17
CA ASP A 8 -5.73 -8.49 10.76
C ASP A 8 -4.21 -8.47 10.56
N PRO A 9 -3.68 -9.15 9.53
CA PRO A 9 -2.26 -9.22 9.31
C PRO A 9 -1.66 -7.82 9.24
N ALA A 10 -0.54 -7.61 9.92
CA ALA A 10 0.13 -6.32 9.97
C ALA A 10 0.53 -5.89 8.55
N LEU A 11 0.15 -4.66 8.18
CA LEU A 11 0.59 -4.04 6.93
C LEU A 11 1.98 -3.44 7.16
N LEU A 12 2.93 -3.74 6.28
CA LEU A 12 4.21 -3.04 6.29
C LEU A 12 4.20 -1.88 5.29
N ALA A 13 4.72 -0.77 5.78
CA ALA A 13 4.97 0.44 5.02
C ALA A 13 6.29 1.07 5.50
N PRO A 14 6.91 1.93 4.68
CA PRO A 14 8.13 2.61 5.06
C PRO A 14 7.91 3.46 6.31
N GLY A 15 8.71 3.20 7.34
CA GLY A 15 8.69 3.96 8.59
C GLY A 15 10.07 4.28 9.14
N ASN A 16 11.15 3.96 8.43
CA ASN A 16 12.51 4.27 8.85
C ASN A 16 13.18 5.17 7.80
N ASP A 17 13.91 6.19 8.26
CA ASP A 17 14.58 7.17 7.42
C ASP A 17 13.64 7.81 6.39
N ILE A 18 12.45 8.21 6.85
CA ILE A 18 11.44 8.84 6.02
C ILE A 18 11.74 10.34 5.92
N PRO A 19 11.89 10.91 4.71
CA PRO A 19 12.05 12.35 4.55
C PRO A 19 10.71 13.05 4.84
N THR A 20 10.70 13.98 5.80
CA THR A 20 9.51 14.76 6.16
C THR A 20 9.85 16.24 6.38
N THR A 21 8.82 17.07 6.32
CA THR A 21 8.92 18.50 6.63
C THR A 21 9.10 18.70 8.14
N ALA A 22 10.00 19.61 8.50
CA ALA A 22 10.25 20.06 9.86
C ALA A 22 9.91 21.56 10.02
N PRO A 23 9.60 22.03 11.24
CA PRO A 23 9.33 23.44 11.49
C PRO A 23 10.42 24.38 10.96
N GLY A 24 10.02 25.57 10.51
CA GLY A 24 10.93 26.54 9.91
C GLY A 24 11.29 26.27 8.45
N GLY A 25 10.44 25.53 7.71
CA GLY A 25 10.64 25.27 6.28
C GLY A 25 11.77 24.29 5.98
N ARG A 26 12.14 23.45 6.95
CA ARG A 26 13.25 22.51 6.86
C ARG A 26 12.77 21.11 6.48
N TRP A 27 13.72 20.24 6.16
CA TRP A 27 13.50 18.81 5.97
C TRP A 27 14.33 18.01 6.96
N SER A 28 13.82 16.87 7.39
CA SER A 28 14.53 15.92 8.26
C SER A 28 14.14 14.49 7.92
N PHE A 29 15.03 13.56 8.25
CA PHE A 29 14.72 12.14 8.28
C PHE A 29 14.14 11.77 9.64
N VAL A 30 13.12 10.91 9.64
CA VAL A 30 12.43 10.46 10.84
C VAL A 30 12.14 8.96 10.76
N SER A 31 12.10 8.32 11.93
CA SER A 31 11.82 6.88 12.04
C SER A 31 10.77 6.62 13.11
N GLY A 32 9.86 5.68 12.86
CA GLY A 32 8.80 5.26 13.76
C GLY A 32 7.58 4.69 13.03
N SER A 33 6.83 3.83 13.72
CA SER A 33 5.60 3.22 13.20
C SER A 33 4.51 4.27 12.88
N SER A 34 4.53 5.43 13.53
CA SER A 34 3.64 6.55 13.21
C SER A 34 3.79 7.02 11.76
N TYR A 35 5.01 7.00 11.21
CA TYR A 35 5.26 7.39 9.82
C TYR A 35 4.85 6.30 8.83
N ALA A 36 5.03 5.02 9.19
CA ALA A 36 4.47 3.91 8.42
C ALA A 36 2.93 3.97 8.41
N ALA A 37 2.30 4.27 9.55
CA ALA A 37 0.86 4.46 9.65
C ALA A 37 0.37 5.65 8.79
N ALA A 38 1.14 6.75 8.75
CA ALA A 38 0.85 7.88 7.86
C ALA A 38 0.87 7.48 6.38
N HIS A 39 1.85 6.67 5.95
CA HIS A 39 1.89 6.13 4.58
C HIS A 39 0.65 5.28 4.26
N VAL A 40 0.28 4.34 5.13
CA VAL A 40 -0.91 3.49 4.93
C VAL A 40 -2.19 4.33 4.90
N SER A 41 -2.28 5.34 5.77
CA SER A 41 -3.44 6.24 5.84
C SER A 41 -3.61 7.07 4.58
N GLY A 42 -2.52 7.61 4.03
CA GLY A 42 -2.54 8.35 2.77
C GLY A 42 -2.98 7.48 1.59
N MET A 43 -2.51 6.24 1.53
CA MET A 43 -2.94 5.27 0.51
C MET A 43 -4.44 4.95 0.62
N LEU A 44 -4.93 4.68 1.84
CA LEU A 44 -6.36 4.46 2.08
C LEU A 44 -7.20 5.68 1.68
N ALA A 45 -6.74 6.89 2.00
CA ALA A 45 -7.42 8.12 1.61
C ALA A 45 -7.53 8.27 0.09
N LEU A 46 -6.44 7.98 -0.65
CA LEU A 46 -6.45 7.98 -2.11
C LEU A 46 -7.42 6.93 -2.66
N MET A 47 -7.40 5.70 -2.13
CA MET A 47 -8.31 4.65 -2.57
C MET A 47 -9.78 5.00 -2.30
N ALA A 48 -10.07 5.61 -1.14
CA ALA A 48 -11.41 6.10 -0.81
C ALA A 48 -11.86 7.23 -1.75
N GLN A 49 -10.94 8.11 -2.18
CA GLN A 49 -11.23 9.13 -3.18
C GLN A 49 -11.53 8.53 -4.57
N LEU A 50 -10.78 7.52 -4.99
CA LEU A 50 -10.95 6.85 -6.28
C LEU A 50 -12.18 5.93 -6.33
N GLN A 51 -12.58 5.35 -5.19
CA GLN A 51 -13.79 4.52 -5.06
C GLN A 51 -14.61 4.93 -3.82
N PRO A 52 -15.39 6.02 -3.89
CA PRO A 52 -16.15 6.54 -2.74
C PRO A 52 -17.21 5.58 -2.19
N LYS A 53 -17.61 4.58 -2.98
CA LYS A 53 -18.59 3.55 -2.59
C LYS A 53 -17.95 2.32 -1.92
N ALA A 54 -16.62 2.24 -1.88
CA ALA A 54 -15.92 1.11 -1.29
C ALA A 54 -16.04 1.15 0.25
N THR A 55 -16.27 -0.02 0.85
CA THR A 55 -16.30 -0.14 2.30
C THR A 55 -14.88 -0.21 2.89
N PRO A 56 -14.66 0.18 4.15
CA PRO A 56 -13.35 0.08 4.79
C PRO A 56 -12.74 -1.34 4.72
N GLY A 57 -13.58 -2.37 4.85
CA GLY A 57 -13.15 -3.77 4.70
C GLY A 57 -12.73 -4.14 3.28
N GLN A 58 -13.39 -3.58 2.25
CA GLN A 58 -12.97 -3.75 0.85
C GLN A 58 -11.61 -3.09 0.61
N LEU A 59 -11.42 -1.86 1.08
CA LEU A 59 -10.16 -1.14 0.96
C LEU A 59 -9.02 -1.87 1.67
N ARG A 60 -9.27 -2.38 2.88
CA ARG A 60 -8.31 -3.20 3.63
C ARG A 60 -7.86 -4.45 2.87
N ARG A 61 -8.78 -5.19 2.24
CA ARG A 61 -8.42 -6.38 1.44
C ARG A 61 -7.60 -6.04 0.21
N LEU A 62 -7.84 -4.88 -0.43
CA LEU A 62 -7.06 -4.46 -1.59
C LEU A 62 -5.61 -4.09 -1.23
N LEU A 63 -5.38 -3.65 0.00
CA LEU A 63 -4.06 -3.35 0.56
C LEU A 63 -3.29 -4.59 1.01
N GLN A 64 -3.96 -5.73 1.19
CA GLN A 64 -3.27 -6.95 1.52
C GLN A 64 -2.31 -7.29 0.38
N PRO A 65 -1.03 -7.55 0.67
CA PRO A 65 -0.11 -8.00 -0.34
C PRO A 65 -0.65 -9.29 -0.97
N GLY A 66 -0.61 -9.37 -2.31
CA GLY A 66 -1.01 -10.60 -2.99
C GLY A 66 -0.05 -11.74 -2.67
N ASP A 67 -0.45 -12.99 -2.97
CA ASP A 67 0.30 -14.23 -2.73
C ASP A 67 1.66 -14.34 -3.46
N ALA A 68 2.19 -13.23 -3.99
CA ALA A 68 3.57 -13.16 -4.42
C ALA A 68 4.45 -13.41 -3.19
N LEU A 69 5.16 -14.54 -3.22
CA LEU A 69 5.87 -15.22 -2.14
C LEU A 69 6.90 -14.40 -1.32
N ASN A 70 6.98 -13.08 -1.49
CA ASN A 70 7.82 -12.14 -0.73
C ASN A 70 7.23 -10.72 -0.62
N ALA A 71 5.96 -10.50 -0.96
CA ALA A 71 5.34 -9.18 -0.85
C ALA A 71 4.97 -8.89 0.60
N VAL A 72 5.91 -8.42 1.41
CA VAL A 72 5.57 -7.94 2.76
C VAL A 72 5.13 -6.47 2.73
N ASN A 73 5.50 -5.74 1.68
CA ASN A 73 5.19 -4.32 1.48
C ASN A 73 3.99 -4.09 0.58
N ILE A 74 3.29 -2.98 0.80
CA ILE A 74 2.19 -2.51 -0.05
C ILE A 74 2.75 -2.07 -1.42
N ASP A 75 2.32 -2.72 -2.50
CA ASP A 75 2.54 -2.26 -3.87
C ASP A 75 1.44 -1.27 -4.26
N ALA A 76 1.75 0.03 -4.20
CA ALA A 76 0.81 1.09 -4.53
C ALA A 76 0.34 1.03 -6.00
N CYS A 77 1.23 0.68 -6.93
CA CYS A 77 0.91 0.62 -8.36
C CYS A 77 -0.07 -0.53 -8.66
N ALA A 78 0.23 -1.73 -8.17
CA ALA A 78 -0.64 -2.89 -8.35
C ALA A 78 -2.00 -2.68 -7.67
N THR A 79 -2.02 -2.00 -6.51
CA THR A 79 -3.25 -1.71 -5.77
C THR A 79 -4.13 -0.71 -6.54
N ILE A 80 -3.57 0.42 -7.00
CA ILE A 80 -4.33 1.44 -7.74
C ILE A 80 -4.79 0.90 -9.10
N SER A 81 -3.94 0.13 -9.79
CA SER A 81 -4.29 -0.47 -11.09
C SER A 81 -5.47 -1.44 -10.95
N ARG A 82 -5.49 -2.26 -9.89
CA ARG A 82 -6.62 -3.13 -9.55
C ARG A 82 -7.88 -2.33 -9.20
N LEU A 83 -7.74 -1.24 -8.47
CA LEU A 83 -8.86 -0.39 -8.05
C LEU A 83 -9.53 0.31 -9.24
N LEU A 84 -8.71 0.83 -10.15
CA LEU A 84 -9.17 1.66 -11.27
C LEU A 84 -9.55 0.86 -12.52
N HIS A 85 -9.19 -0.43 -12.60
CA HIS A 85 -9.28 -1.21 -13.84
C HIS A 85 -8.56 -0.53 -15.02
N HIS A 86 -7.63 0.37 -14.74
CA HIS A 86 -6.83 1.12 -15.70
C HIS A 86 -5.38 0.71 -15.53
N CYS A 87 -4.85 0.00 -16.51
CA CYS A 87 -3.46 -0.42 -16.54
C CYS A 87 -2.67 0.54 -17.44
N SER A 88 -1.88 1.43 -16.85
CA SER A 88 -1.06 2.40 -17.59
C SER A 88 0.31 1.85 -18.02
N CYS A 89 0.77 0.73 -17.48
CA CYS A 89 1.96 0.00 -17.96
C CYS A 89 1.69 -1.51 -17.94
N SER A 90 1.43 -2.10 -19.10
CA SER A 90 1.36 -3.56 -19.34
C SER A 90 0.82 -4.41 -18.18
N CYS A 91 -0.50 -4.41 -18.00
CA CYS A 91 -1.12 -5.56 -17.36
C CYS A 91 -1.04 -6.75 -18.31
N THR A 92 0.04 -7.53 -18.22
CA THR A 92 -0.02 -8.95 -18.58
C THR A 92 -0.93 -9.62 -17.56
N ALA A 93 -2.24 -9.58 -17.82
CA ALA A 93 -3.12 -10.61 -17.34
C ALA A 93 -2.64 -11.93 -17.99
N ASN A 94 -1.70 -12.59 -17.32
CA ASN A 94 -1.27 -13.96 -17.59
C ASN A 94 -0.40 -14.20 -18.84
N LEU A 95 0.86 -13.74 -18.83
CA LEU A 95 1.93 -14.33 -19.67
C LEU A 95 3.17 -14.54 -18.81
N THR A 96 3.26 -15.76 -18.28
CA THR A 96 4.48 -16.57 -18.10
C THR A 96 5.79 -15.79 -18.05
N GLN A 97 6.43 -15.74 -16.87
CA GLN A 97 7.89 -15.56 -16.78
C GLN A 97 8.59 -16.69 -17.56
N ARG A 98 8.76 -16.52 -18.87
CA ARG A 98 9.83 -17.17 -19.63
C ARG A 98 10.89 -16.13 -19.85
N GLY A 99 12.02 -16.36 -19.19
CA GLY A 99 13.16 -15.45 -19.17
C GLY A 99 13.64 -15.08 -20.57
N VAL A 100 14.24 -13.90 -20.64
CA VAL A 100 15.04 -13.47 -21.77
C VAL A 100 16.32 -12.88 -21.18
N GLY A 101 17.37 -13.71 -21.19
CA GLY A 101 18.76 -13.25 -21.26
C GLY A 101 19.04 -12.62 -22.63
N PRO A 102 20.23 -12.09 -22.87
CA PRO A 102 21.51 -12.78 -22.67
C PRO A 102 22.30 -12.36 -21.42
#